data_AF-A0A8C2H7Q4-F1
#
_entry.id   AF-A0A8C2H7Q4-F1
#
_cell.length_a   1.000
_cell.length_b   1.000
_cell.length_c   1.000
_cell.angle_alpha   90.00
_cell.angle_beta   90.00
_cell.angle_gamma   90.00
#
_symmetry.space_group_name_H-M   'P 1'
#
loop_
_entity.id
_entity.type
_entity.pdbx_description
1 polymer ?
#
loop_
_entity_poly.entity_id
_entity_poly.type
_entity_poly.pdbx_seq_one_letter_code
_entity_poly.pdbx_strand_id
1 'polypeptide(L)'
;MLQQILVDMYIEPELLAELNEEQKQILFFKMREEQIRRWREREAQLEREEAARVKVKKGKTVSWMKGLDDDVWVWVMGEHPDDKPYDQICDEVMAERAALQAQREAEQLRAKKAAELEKRFSGLHLEPEQVVLSEQEVRQKEQRRAEEELKKLELEERRKAEEELRRLEQERKQQIYISLKEVQGSKHTREEEEDKEWQNTCKENCTHTVYTFHQLLTRTSVFMRNRVNLTRQKVTYYPENQKEEIINFFL
;
A
#
# COMPACT_ATOMS: atom_id res chain seq x y z
N MET A 1 -100.61 -23.22 -36.83
CA MET A 1 -99.79 -22.22 -37.55
C MET A 1 -99.81 -20.85 -36.86
N LEU A 2 -100.95 -20.16 -36.79
CA LEU A 2 -101.05 -18.82 -36.16
C LEU A 2 -100.61 -18.79 -34.67
N GLN A 3 -100.96 -19.81 -33.90
CA GLN A 3 -100.55 -19.92 -32.50
C GLN A 3 -99.03 -20.01 -32.31
N GLN A 4 -98.31 -20.64 -33.25
CA GLN A 4 -96.84 -20.75 -33.19
C GLN A 4 -96.18 -19.38 -33.40
N ILE A 5 -96.69 -18.60 -34.37
CA ILE A 5 -96.22 -17.24 -34.65
C ILE A 5 -96.47 -16.28 -33.46
N LEU A 6 -97.58 -16.44 -32.75
CA LEU A 6 -97.86 -15.65 -31.54
C LEU A 6 -96.97 -16.03 -30.34
N VAL A 7 -96.49 -17.29 -30.29
CA VAL A 7 -95.50 -17.71 -29.29
C VAL A 7 -94.12 -17.15 -29.63
N ASP A 8 -93.69 -17.30 -30.87
CA ASP A 8 -92.34 -16.92 -31.32
C ASP A 8 -92.22 -15.41 -31.60
N MET A 9 -93.34 -14.70 -31.75
CA MET A 9 -93.44 -13.28 -32.09
C MET A 9 -92.74 -12.89 -33.41
N TYR A 10 -92.48 -13.87 -34.27
CA TYR A 10 -91.76 -13.72 -35.52
C TYR A 10 -92.50 -14.46 -36.64
N ILE A 11 -92.55 -13.85 -37.82
CA ILE A 11 -93.11 -14.44 -39.03
C ILE A 11 -92.15 -14.24 -40.19
N GLU A 12 -91.93 -15.28 -40.98
CA GLU A 12 -91.11 -15.21 -42.19
C GLU A 12 -91.76 -14.31 -43.25
N PRO A 13 -90.99 -13.47 -43.96
CA PRO A 13 -91.52 -12.46 -44.87
C PRO A 13 -92.27 -13.06 -46.08
N GLU A 14 -91.88 -14.25 -46.54
CA GLU A 14 -92.52 -14.97 -47.65
C GLU A 14 -93.93 -15.46 -47.24
N LEU A 15 -94.04 -16.07 -46.04
CA LEU A 15 -95.31 -16.52 -45.47
C LEU A 15 -96.25 -15.35 -45.11
N LEU A 16 -95.68 -14.22 -44.71
CA LEU A 16 -96.45 -12.99 -44.50
C LEU A 16 -97.00 -12.48 -45.83
N ALA A 17 -96.23 -12.50 -46.93
CA ALA A 17 -96.66 -11.97 -48.22
C ALA A 17 -97.85 -12.72 -48.83
N GLU A 18 -97.86 -14.05 -48.68
CA GLU A 18 -98.93 -14.94 -49.16
C GLU A 18 -100.27 -14.77 -48.42
N LEU A 19 -100.24 -14.17 -47.22
CA LEU A 19 -101.42 -13.99 -46.40
C LEU A 19 -102.29 -12.83 -46.91
N ASN A 20 -103.62 -13.00 -46.87
CA ASN A 20 -104.56 -11.95 -47.29
C ASN A 20 -104.46 -10.72 -46.36
N GLU A 21 -104.80 -9.53 -46.85
CA GLU A 21 -104.67 -8.27 -46.10
C GLU A 21 -105.47 -8.27 -44.80
N GLU A 22 -106.69 -8.82 -44.81
CA GLU A 22 -107.51 -8.97 -43.59
C GLU A 22 -106.85 -9.88 -42.55
N GLN A 23 -106.20 -10.96 -43.01
CA GLN A 23 -105.50 -11.91 -42.13
C GLN A 23 -104.21 -11.31 -41.57
N LYS A 24 -103.49 -10.47 -42.34
CA LYS A 24 -102.34 -9.69 -41.88
C LYS A 24 -102.76 -8.70 -40.79
N GLN A 25 -103.85 -7.98 -41.00
CA GLN A 25 -104.36 -7.02 -40.01
C GLN A 25 -104.71 -7.73 -38.69
N ILE A 26 -105.47 -8.83 -38.75
CA ILE A 26 -105.81 -9.63 -37.55
C ILE A 26 -104.54 -10.15 -36.85
N LEU A 27 -103.57 -10.66 -37.61
CA LEU A 27 -102.29 -11.13 -37.08
C LEU A 27 -101.55 -10.01 -36.34
N PHE A 28 -101.40 -8.83 -36.94
CA PHE A 28 -100.72 -7.70 -36.30
C PHE A 28 -101.43 -7.20 -35.05
N PHE A 29 -102.76 -7.16 -35.05
CA PHE A 29 -103.52 -6.84 -33.83
C PHE A 29 -103.25 -7.86 -32.72
N LYS A 30 -103.26 -9.15 -33.02
CA LYS A 30 -102.97 -10.21 -32.03
C LYS A 30 -101.52 -10.22 -31.57
N MET A 31 -100.56 -9.99 -32.45
CA MET A 31 -99.16 -9.82 -32.09
C MET A 31 -98.97 -8.59 -31.20
N ARG A 32 -99.65 -7.48 -31.50
CA ARG A 32 -99.57 -6.27 -30.69
C ARG A 32 -100.17 -6.45 -29.30
N GLU A 33 -101.33 -7.11 -29.21
CA GLU A 33 -101.94 -7.50 -27.93
C GLU A 33 -100.98 -8.37 -27.10
N GLU A 34 -100.34 -9.35 -27.73
CA GLU A 34 -99.41 -10.26 -27.04
C GLU A 34 -98.11 -9.55 -26.62
N GLN A 35 -97.58 -8.62 -27.41
CA GLN A 35 -96.47 -7.75 -27.01
C GLN A 35 -96.82 -6.94 -25.76
N ILE A 36 -98.00 -6.31 -25.76
CA ILE A 36 -98.46 -5.50 -24.63
C ILE A 36 -98.69 -6.39 -23.41
N ARG A 37 -99.25 -7.59 -23.58
CA ARG A 37 -99.46 -8.56 -22.50
C ARG A 37 -98.12 -8.99 -21.88
N ARG A 38 -97.16 -9.43 -22.69
CA ARG A 38 -95.81 -9.82 -22.22
C ARG A 38 -95.03 -8.66 -21.61
N TRP A 39 -95.19 -7.46 -22.16
CA TRP A 39 -94.59 -6.26 -21.59
C TRP A 39 -95.19 -5.95 -20.21
N ARG A 40 -96.52 -5.91 -20.09
CA ARG A 40 -97.20 -5.70 -18.79
C ARG A 40 -96.85 -6.77 -17.77
N GLU A 41 -96.73 -8.03 -18.18
CA GLU A 41 -96.35 -9.14 -17.31
C GLU A 41 -94.90 -8.99 -16.80
N ARG A 42 -93.96 -8.61 -17.68
CA ARG A 42 -92.57 -8.30 -17.28
C ARG A 42 -92.48 -7.07 -16.39
N GLU A 43 -93.21 -6.00 -16.69
CA GLU A 43 -93.25 -4.80 -15.84
C GLU A 43 -93.82 -5.12 -14.46
N ALA A 44 -94.93 -5.87 -14.39
CA ALA A 44 -95.52 -6.28 -13.11
C ALA A 44 -94.59 -7.23 -12.33
N GLN A 45 -93.79 -8.06 -13.02
CA GLN A 45 -92.78 -8.88 -12.39
C GLN A 45 -91.61 -8.05 -11.86
N LEU A 46 -91.09 -7.10 -12.64
CA LEU A 46 -90.05 -6.17 -12.22
C LEU A 46 -90.51 -5.32 -11.04
N GLU A 47 -91.73 -4.79 -11.06
CA GLU A 47 -92.31 -4.03 -9.95
C GLU A 47 -92.42 -4.89 -8.67
N ARG A 48 -92.85 -6.16 -8.79
CA ARG A 48 -92.86 -7.11 -7.66
C ARG A 48 -91.46 -7.41 -7.15
N GLU A 49 -90.48 -7.60 -8.03
CA GLU A 49 -89.08 -7.85 -7.69
C GLU A 49 -88.43 -6.63 -7.03
N GLU A 50 -88.70 -5.42 -7.53
CA GLU A 50 -88.26 -4.15 -6.94
C GLU A 50 -88.90 -3.93 -5.57
N ALA A 51 -90.22 -4.13 -5.44
CA ALA A 51 -90.91 -4.05 -4.16
C ALA A 51 -90.39 -5.08 -3.15
N ALA A 52 -90.03 -6.29 -3.60
CA ALA A 52 -89.38 -7.30 -2.77
C ALA A 52 -87.96 -6.89 -2.38
N ARG A 53 -87.18 -6.30 -3.30
CA ARG A 53 -85.83 -5.77 -3.02
C ARG A 53 -85.85 -4.60 -2.03
N VAL A 54 -86.85 -3.72 -2.11
CA VAL A 54 -87.07 -2.61 -1.16
C VAL A 54 -87.42 -3.13 0.23
N LYS A 55 -88.22 -4.21 0.34
CA LYS A 55 -88.57 -4.81 1.63
C LYS A 55 -87.41 -5.56 2.31
N VAL A 56 -86.46 -6.10 1.55
CA VAL A 56 -85.34 -6.90 2.07
C VAL A 56 -84.07 -6.07 2.34
N LYS A 57 -83.96 -4.86 1.76
CA LYS A 57 -82.82 -3.98 2.02
C LYS A 57 -83.26 -2.78 2.83
N LYS A 58 -82.83 -2.70 4.10
CA LYS A 58 -82.56 -1.39 4.71
C LYS A 58 -81.46 -0.73 3.87
N GLY A 59 -81.87 -0.09 2.77
CA GLY A 59 -80.99 0.63 1.88
C GLY A 59 -80.30 1.74 2.66
N LYS A 60 -79.04 2.02 2.32
CA LYS A 60 -78.31 3.16 2.88
C LYS A 60 -79.06 4.43 2.45
N THR A 61 -79.76 5.06 3.37
CA THR A 61 -80.41 6.35 3.14
C THR A 61 -79.39 7.45 3.40
N VAL A 62 -79.19 8.34 2.43
CA VAL A 62 -78.33 9.51 2.60
C VAL A 62 -79.17 10.61 3.24
N SER A 63 -78.89 10.95 4.50
CA SER A 63 -79.44 12.12 5.18
C SER A 63 -78.41 13.24 5.15
N TRP A 64 -78.79 14.38 4.58
CA TRP A 64 -77.95 15.57 4.57
C TRP A 64 -77.93 16.19 5.96
N MET A 65 -76.75 16.61 6.42
CA MET A 65 -76.64 17.44 7.62
C MET A 65 -77.23 18.81 7.30
N LYS A 66 -78.11 19.30 8.17
CA LYS A 66 -78.72 20.61 8.02
C LYS A 66 -78.09 21.63 8.95
N GLY A 67 -77.95 22.86 8.50
CA GLY A 67 -77.51 24.01 9.29
C GLY A 67 -78.60 24.52 10.23
N LEU A 68 -78.30 25.62 10.92
CA LEU A 68 -79.25 26.31 11.82
C LEU A 68 -80.42 26.96 11.06
N ASP A 69 -80.24 27.16 9.76
CA ASP A 69 -81.16 27.71 8.77
C ASP A 69 -82.07 26.63 8.14
N ASP A 70 -81.95 25.36 8.53
CA ASP A 70 -82.65 24.20 7.93
C ASP A 70 -82.26 23.92 6.45
N ASP A 71 -81.22 24.60 5.97
CA ASP A 71 -80.57 24.36 4.67
C ASP A 71 -79.43 23.34 4.81
N VAL A 72 -78.93 22.82 3.69
CA VAL A 72 -77.86 21.81 3.69
C VAL A 72 -76.55 22.43 4.18
N TRP A 73 -75.93 21.81 5.18
CA TRP A 73 -74.63 22.25 5.71
C TRP A 73 -73.52 22.04 4.67
N VAL A 74 -72.85 23.12 4.31
CA VAL A 74 -71.72 23.13 3.38
C VAL A 74 -70.46 23.54 4.13
N TRP A 75 -69.41 22.72 4.03
CA TRP A 75 -68.07 23.06 4.50
C TRP A 75 -67.15 23.29 3.32
N VAL A 76 -66.50 24.45 3.30
CA VAL A 76 -65.53 24.83 2.27
C VAL A 76 -64.14 24.68 2.86
N MET A 77 -63.32 23.81 2.28
CA MET A 77 -61.94 23.60 2.73
C MET A 77 -61.15 24.90 2.67
N GLY A 78 -60.58 25.30 3.82
CA GLY A 78 -59.71 26.46 3.92
C GLY A 78 -60.41 27.80 4.18
N GLU A 79 -61.74 27.82 4.37
CA GLU A 79 -62.46 29.01 4.88
C GLU A 79 -62.56 29.03 6.41
N HIS A 80 -62.43 27.89 7.09
CA HIS A 80 -62.44 27.82 8.55
C HIS A 80 -61.10 28.35 9.12
N PRO A 81 -61.11 29.12 10.22
CA PRO A 81 -59.89 29.71 10.80
C PRO A 81 -58.82 28.70 11.25
N ASP A 82 -59.22 27.45 11.50
CA ASP A 82 -58.31 26.37 11.89
C ASP A 82 -57.82 25.52 10.71
N ASP A 83 -58.36 25.73 9.50
CA ASP A 83 -57.97 24.98 8.30
C ASP A 83 -56.84 25.68 7.54
N LYS A 84 -56.01 24.88 6.86
CA LYS A 84 -55.07 25.42 5.88
C LYS A 84 -55.84 25.99 4.69
N PRO A 85 -55.40 27.12 4.10
CA PRO A 85 -56.02 27.63 2.89
C PRO A 85 -55.89 26.60 1.76
N TYR A 86 -56.90 26.54 0.89
CA TYR A 86 -56.98 25.57 -0.21
C TYR A 86 -55.72 25.55 -1.07
N ASP A 87 -55.19 26.73 -1.40
CA ASP A 87 -53.99 26.87 -2.24
C ASP A 87 -52.78 26.18 -1.62
N GLN A 88 -52.58 26.31 -0.30
CA GLN A 88 -51.48 25.65 0.40
C GLN A 88 -51.63 24.13 0.43
N ILE A 89 -52.85 23.62 0.56
CA ILE A 89 -53.12 22.17 0.48
C ILE A 89 -52.80 21.65 -0.93
N CYS A 90 -53.18 22.40 -1.96
CA CYS A 90 -52.89 22.06 -3.34
C CYS A 90 -51.37 22.02 -3.60
N ASP A 91 -50.64 23.03 -3.12
CA ASP A 91 -49.19 23.12 -3.24
C ASP A 91 -48.48 21.96 -2.54
N GLU A 92 -48.92 21.59 -1.33
CA GLU A 92 -48.39 20.45 -0.59
C GLU A 92 -48.60 19.14 -1.37
N VAL A 93 -49.79 18.92 -1.93
CA VAL A 93 -50.11 17.74 -2.75
C VAL A 93 -49.28 17.71 -4.03
N MET A 94 -49.07 18.85 -4.68
CA MET A 94 -48.22 18.95 -5.87
C MET A 94 -46.75 18.68 -5.54
N ALA A 95 -46.25 19.22 -4.43
CA ALA A 95 -44.90 19.00 -3.96
C ALA A 95 -44.65 17.52 -3.61
N GLU A 96 -45.59 16.87 -2.92
CA GLU A 96 -45.50 15.45 -2.59
C GLU A 96 -45.46 14.58 -3.85
N ARG A 97 -46.34 14.85 -4.82
CA ARG A 97 -46.34 14.16 -6.12
C ARG A 97 -45.03 14.36 -6.87
N ALA A 98 -44.50 15.58 -6.90
CA ALA A 98 -43.23 15.89 -7.55
C ALA A 98 -42.05 15.18 -6.86
N ALA A 99 -42.03 15.14 -5.52
CA ALA A 99 -41.00 14.44 -4.76
C ALA A 99 -41.03 12.93 -5.02
N LEU A 100 -42.22 12.31 -5.04
CA LEU A 100 -42.37 10.89 -5.33
C LEU A 100 -41.92 10.56 -6.76
N GLN A 101 -42.25 11.41 -7.73
CA GLN A 101 -41.80 11.25 -9.10
C GLN A 101 -40.28 11.33 -9.20
N ALA A 102 -39.66 12.34 -8.57
CA ALA A 102 -38.21 12.49 -8.54
C ALA A 102 -37.50 11.29 -7.89
N GLN A 103 -38.07 10.73 -6.81
CA GLN A 103 -37.55 9.51 -6.18
C GLN A 103 -37.58 8.31 -7.14
N ARG A 104 -38.70 8.08 -7.83
CA ARG A 104 -38.83 7.00 -8.82
C ARG A 104 -37.82 7.15 -9.96
N GLU A 105 -37.65 8.36 -10.49
CA GLU A 105 -36.68 8.63 -11.55
C GLU A 105 -35.24 8.42 -11.06
N ALA A 106 -34.91 8.86 -9.84
CA ALA A 106 -33.61 8.64 -9.24
C ALA A 106 -33.32 7.15 -9.01
N GLU A 107 -34.30 6.37 -8.56
CA GLU A 107 -34.20 4.92 -8.42
C GLU A 107 -33.98 4.24 -9.77
N GLN A 108 -34.73 4.62 -10.79
CA GLN A 108 -34.52 4.13 -12.16
C GLN A 108 -33.11 4.46 -12.67
N LEU A 109 -32.62 5.67 -12.40
CA LEU A 109 -31.27 6.07 -12.78
C LEU A 109 -30.22 5.26 -12.01
N ARG A 110 -30.40 5.04 -10.70
CA ARG A 110 -29.53 4.19 -9.88
C ARG A 110 -29.53 2.75 -10.38
N ALA A 111 -30.70 2.19 -10.71
CA ALA A 111 -30.82 0.84 -11.26
C ALA A 111 -30.12 0.72 -12.62
N LYS A 112 -30.28 1.71 -13.52
CA LYS A 112 -29.56 1.75 -14.80
C LYS A 112 -28.05 1.80 -14.59
N LYS A 113 -27.56 2.68 -13.72
CA LYS A 113 -26.14 2.77 -13.39
C LYS A 113 -25.61 1.49 -12.76
N ALA A 114 -26.37 0.87 -11.86
CA ALA A 114 -26.02 -0.40 -11.25
C ALA A 114 -25.95 -1.53 -12.29
N ALA A 115 -26.90 -1.61 -13.22
CA ALA A 115 -26.89 -2.58 -14.31
C ALA A 115 -25.74 -2.34 -15.31
N GLU A 116 -25.39 -1.08 -15.58
CA GLU A 116 -24.21 -0.74 -16.37
C GLU A 116 -22.93 -1.16 -15.66
N LEU A 117 -22.86 -0.92 -14.34
CA LEU A 117 -21.77 -1.38 -13.49
C LEU A 117 -21.66 -2.90 -13.53
N GLU A 118 -22.77 -3.61 -13.30
CA GLU A 118 -22.85 -5.06 -13.35
C GLU A 118 -22.41 -5.59 -14.70
N LYS A 119 -22.85 -4.97 -15.81
CA LYS A 119 -22.37 -5.33 -17.14
C LYS A 119 -20.86 -5.12 -17.28
N ARG A 120 -20.33 -4.00 -16.79
CA ARG A 120 -18.89 -3.70 -16.81
C ARG A 120 -18.08 -4.64 -15.92
N PHE A 121 -18.62 -5.05 -14.78
CA PHE A 121 -17.96 -5.89 -13.78
C PHE A 121 -18.22 -7.39 -13.97
N SER A 122 -19.23 -7.79 -14.74
CA SER A 122 -19.50 -9.20 -15.07
C SER A 122 -18.36 -9.85 -15.84
N GLY A 123 -17.57 -9.07 -16.60
CA GLY A 123 -16.33 -9.54 -17.24
C GLY A 123 -15.10 -9.49 -16.34
N LEU A 124 -15.22 -8.94 -15.12
CA LEU A 124 -14.16 -8.81 -14.12
C LEU A 124 -14.38 -9.71 -12.89
N HIS A 125 -15.51 -10.41 -12.80
CA HIS A 125 -15.76 -11.40 -11.76
C HIS A 125 -14.86 -12.61 -11.97
N LEU A 126 -13.59 -12.43 -11.61
CA LEU A 126 -12.63 -13.49 -11.34
C LEU A 126 -13.22 -14.30 -10.19
N GLU A 127 -13.26 -15.62 -10.33
CA GLU A 127 -13.67 -16.53 -9.26
C GLU A 127 -12.92 -16.14 -7.96
N PRO A 128 -13.56 -16.22 -6.77
CA PRO A 128 -12.92 -15.86 -5.50
C PRO A 128 -11.54 -16.50 -5.31
N GLU A 129 -11.35 -17.71 -5.86
CA GLU A 129 -10.08 -18.43 -5.88
C GLU A 129 -8.99 -17.73 -6.72
N GLN A 130 -9.33 -17.13 -7.86
CA GLN A 130 -8.38 -16.40 -8.71
C GLN A 130 -7.94 -15.07 -8.08
N VAL A 131 -8.85 -14.36 -7.38
CA VAL A 131 -8.51 -13.13 -6.65
C VAL A 131 -7.60 -13.45 -5.46
N VAL A 132 -7.95 -14.49 -4.68
CA VAL A 132 -7.14 -14.92 -3.53
C VAL A 132 -5.75 -15.39 -3.96
N LEU A 133 -5.64 -16.17 -5.05
CA LEU A 133 -4.35 -16.58 -5.60
C LEU A 133 -3.52 -15.37 -6.05
N SER A 134 -4.14 -14.40 -6.74
CA SER A 134 -3.44 -13.19 -7.19
C SER A 134 -2.95 -12.32 -6.01
N GLU A 135 -3.73 -12.19 -4.94
CA GLU A 135 -3.31 -11.48 -3.73
C GLU A 135 -2.17 -12.21 -3.00
N GLN A 136 -2.20 -13.55 -2.97
CA GLN A 136 -1.15 -14.36 -2.36
C GLN A 136 0.17 -14.24 -3.13
N GLU A 137 0.12 -14.23 -4.46
CA GLU A 137 1.28 -14.02 -5.32
C GLU A 137 1.88 -12.62 -5.17
N VAL A 138 1.03 -11.59 -5.09
CA VAL A 138 1.47 -10.21 -4.85
C VAL A 138 2.16 -10.10 -3.48
N ARG A 139 1.55 -10.67 -2.42
CA ARG A 139 2.14 -10.69 -1.07
C ARG A 139 3.48 -11.43 -1.03
N GLN A 140 3.59 -12.59 -1.69
CA GLN A 140 4.87 -13.32 -1.77
C GLN A 140 5.94 -12.52 -2.52
N LYS A 141 5.57 -11.81 -3.58
CA LYS A 141 6.50 -10.97 -4.35
C LYS A 141 6.99 -9.77 -3.55
N GLU A 142 6.12 -9.15 -2.76
CA GLU A 142 6.49 -8.07 -1.84
C GLU A 142 7.41 -8.56 -0.72
N GLN A 143 7.12 -9.75 -0.15
CA GLN A 143 8.01 -10.39 0.82
C GLN A 143 9.39 -10.67 0.22
N ARG A 144 9.47 -11.23 -0.99
CA ARG A 144 10.75 -11.46 -1.68
C ARG A 144 11.51 -10.16 -1.94
N ARG A 145 10.83 -9.08 -2.35
CA ARG A 145 11.45 -7.76 -2.51
C ARG A 145 11.99 -7.21 -1.20
N ALA A 146 11.23 -7.34 -0.11
CA ALA A 146 11.67 -6.92 1.22
C ALA A 146 12.87 -7.74 1.70
N GLU A 147 12.90 -9.05 1.48
CA GLU A 147 14.04 -9.91 1.78
C GLU A 147 15.28 -9.58 0.94
N GLU A 148 15.11 -9.27 -0.34
CA GLU A 148 16.21 -8.85 -1.21
C GLU A 148 16.79 -7.50 -0.79
N GLU A 149 15.94 -6.53 -0.44
CA GLU A 149 16.38 -5.24 0.09
C GLU A 149 17.10 -5.41 1.44
N LEU A 150 16.60 -6.28 2.33
CA LEU A 150 17.26 -6.60 3.58
C LEU A 150 18.65 -7.23 3.34
N LYS A 151 18.76 -8.18 2.40
CA LYS A 151 20.03 -8.80 2.03
C LYS A 151 21.03 -7.80 1.44
N LYS A 152 20.56 -6.82 0.66
CA LYS A 152 21.43 -5.75 0.14
C LYS A 152 21.97 -4.88 1.25
N LEU A 153 21.13 -4.48 2.20
CA LEU A 153 21.56 -3.69 3.36
C LEU A 153 22.57 -4.45 4.22
N GLU A 154 22.33 -5.75 4.47
CA GLU A 154 23.25 -6.61 5.21
C GLU A 154 24.63 -6.72 4.52
N LEU A 155 24.64 -6.88 3.19
CA LEU A 155 25.88 -6.91 2.40
C LEU A 155 26.62 -5.56 2.45
N GLU A 156 25.89 -4.44 2.42
CA GLU A 156 26.48 -3.11 2.50
C GLU A 156 27.08 -2.85 3.89
N GLU A 157 26.37 -3.21 4.96
CA GLU A 157 26.86 -3.19 6.35
C GLU A 157 28.13 -4.04 6.48
N ARG A 158 28.13 -5.26 5.93
CA ARG A 158 29.30 -6.14 5.94
C ARG A 158 30.49 -5.52 5.19
N ARG A 159 30.24 -4.88 4.04
CA ARG A 159 31.29 -4.20 3.27
C ARG A 159 31.89 -3.03 4.04
N LYS A 160 31.04 -2.20 4.68
CA LYS A 160 31.50 -1.10 5.54
C LYS A 160 32.32 -1.63 6.71
N ALA A 161 31.86 -2.69 7.37
CA ALA A 161 32.59 -3.33 8.46
C ALA A 161 33.95 -3.89 8.00
N GLU A 162 34.04 -4.49 6.81
CA GLU A 162 35.29 -4.97 6.22
C GLU A 162 36.25 -3.82 5.87
N GLU A 163 35.74 -2.72 5.32
CA GLU A 163 36.52 -1.52 5.03
C GLU A 163 37.08 -0.89 6.31
N GLU A 164 36.27 -0.79 7.37
CA GLU A 164 36.72 -0.34 8.69
C GLU A 164 37.79 -1.28 9.27
N LEU A 165 37.59 -2.59 9.16
CA LEU A 165 38.57 -3.57 9.60
C LEU A 165 39.90 -3.44 8.83
N ARG A 166 39.84 -3.13 7.54
CA ARG A 166 41.01 -2.88 6.69
C ARG A 166 41.74 -1.58 7.09
N ARG A 167 41.01 -0.52 7.46
CA ARG A 167 41.61 0.72 7.99
C ARG A 167 42.33 0.44 9.30
N LEU A 168 41.68 -0.25 10.23
CA LEU A 168 42.28 -0.65 11.50
C LEU A 168 43.49 -1.55 11.28
N GLU A 169 43.45 -2.47 10.32
CA GLU A 169 44.59 -3.32 9.97
C GLU A 169 45.76 -2.47 9.44
N GLN A 170 45.49 -1.47 8.60
CA GLN A 170 46.50 -0.54 8.10
C GLN A 170 47.11 0.31 9.22
N GLU A 171 46.27 0.89 10.08
CA GLU A 171 46.72 1.66 11.25
C GLU A 171 47.56 0.79 12.18
N ARG A 172 47.11 -0.45 12.45
CA ARG A 172 47.89 -1.38 13.25
C ARG A 172 49.22 -1.70 12.55
N LYS A 173 49.23 -2.00 11.25
CA LYS A 173 50.47 -2.23 10.47
C LYS A 173 51.43 -1.05 10.56
N GLN A 174 50.93 0.18 10.43
CA GLN A 174 51.72 1.39 10.57
C GLN A 174 52.29 1.54 11.99
N GLN A 175 51.47 1.33 13.02
CA GLN A 175 51.94 1.36 14.41
C GLN A 175 53.00 0.28 14.69
N ILE A 176 52.83 -0.94 14.16
CA ILE A 176 53.86 -2.00 14.25
C ILE A 176 55.14 -1.51 13.61
N TYR A 177 55.05 -0.97 12.39
CA TYR A 177 56.20 -0.49 11.65
C TYR A 177 56.94 0.64 12.39
N ILE A 178 56.21 1.63 12.90
CA ILE A 178 56.77 2.73 13.71
C ILE A 178 57.48 2.15 14.93
N SER A 179 56.82 1.29 15.70
CA SER A 179 57.40 0.63 16.88
C SER A 179 58.65 -0.19 16.53
N LEU A 180 58.65 -0.95 15.42
CA LEU A 180 59.81 -1.71 14.97
C LEU A 180 60.98 -0.78 14.58
N LYS A 181 60.67 0.33 13.92
CA LYS A 181 61.64 1.32 13.47
C LYS A 181 62.25 2.09 14.64
N GLU A 182 61.46 2.40 15.66
CA GLU A 182 61.96 2.98 16.92
C GLU A 182 62.92 2.01 17.61
N VAL A 183 62.57 0.73 17.73
CA VAL A 183 63.46 -0.29 18.32
C VAL A 183 64.74 -0.47 17.51
N GLN A 184 64.66 -0.48 16.17
CA GLN A 184 65.85 -0.52 15.30
C GLN A 184 66.68 0.76 15.40
N GLY A 185 66.04 1.93 15.45
CA GLY A 185 66.69 3.21 15.63
C GLY A 185 67.42 3.29 16.97
N SER A 186 66.79 2.85 18.06
CA SER A 186 67.42 2.76 19.38
C SER A 186 68.58 1.76 19.42
N LYS A 187 68.49 0.63 18.70
CA LYS A 187 69.61 -0.29 18.54
C LYS A 187 70.76 0.36 17.77
N HIS A 188 70.47 1.03 16.65
CA HIS A 188 71.47 1.70 15.85
C HIS A 188 72.14 2.86 16.59
N THR A 189 71.38 3.69 17.32
CA THR A 189 71.96 4.74 18.16
C THR A 189 72.79 4.15 19.30
N ARG A 190 72.36 3.03 19.90
CA ARG A 190 73.13 2.36 20.95
C ARG A 190 74.42 1.75 20.40
N GLU A 191 74.36 1.13 19.22
CA GLU A 191 75.54 0.62 18.50
C GLU A 191 76.50 1.77 18.09
N GLU A 192 75.99 2.91 17.64
CA GLU A 192 76.81 4.10 17.36
C GLU A 192 77.44 4.71 18.63
N GLU A 193 76.73 4.71 19.75
CA GLU A 193 77.26 5.13 21.05
C GLU A 193 78.34 4.17 21.55
N GLU A 194 78.08 2.85 21.50
CA GLU A 194 79.04 1.80 21.83
C GLU A 194 80.30 1.87 20.93
N ASP A 195 80.16 2.14 19.63
CA ASP A 195 81.28 2.27 18.68
C ASP A 195 82.09 3.57 18.90
N LYS A 196 81.43 4.67 19.26
CA LYS A 196 82.10 5.92 19.70
C LYS A 196 82.85 5.71 21.02
N GLU A 197 82.25 5.02 21.99
CA GLU A 197 82.90 4.67 23.25
C GLU A 197 84.12 3.77 23.03
N TRP A 198 84.00 2.76 22.16
CA TRP A 198 85.12 1.92 21.74
C TRP A 198 86.23 2.74 21.06
N GLN A 199 85.91 3.61 20.11
CA GLN A 199 86.91 4.48 19.45
C GLN A 199 87.61 5.40 20.45
N ASN A 200 86.88 5.97 21.41
CA ASN A 200 87.47 6.81 22.45
C ASN A 200 88.41 6.00 23.35
N THR A 201 88.00 4.79 23.75
CA THR A 201 88.83 3.85 24.50
C THR A 201 90.11 3.48 23.74
N CYS A 202 90.03 3.26 22.42
CA CYS A 202 91.19 3.04 21.57
C CYS A 202 92.10 4.26 21.48
N LYS A 203 91.56 5.48 21.38
CA LYS A 203 92.34 6.72 21.39
C LYS A 203 93.04 6.93 22.73
N GLU A 204 92.36 6.70 23.84
CA GLU A 204 92.93 6.80 25.19
C GLU A 204 94.04 5.76 25.44
N ASN A 205 93.85 4.52 24.99
CA ASN A 205 94.91 3.51 25.06
C ASN A 205 96.10 3.86 24.16
N CYS A 206 95.85 4.44 22.98
CA CYS A 206 96.90 4.87 22.07
C CYS A 206 97.69 6.06 22.65
N THR A 207 97.01 7.07 23.22
CA THR A 207 97.68 8.17 23.93
C THR A 207 98.45 7.67 25.14
N HIS A 208 97.94 6.69 25.89
CA HIS A 208 98.65 6.06 27.00
C HIS A 208 99.90 5.28 26.56
N THR A 209 99.85 4.55 25.43
CA THR A 209 101.05 3.91 24.85
C THR A 209 102.09 4.92 24.35
N VAL A 210 101.67 6.04 23.76
CA VAL A 210 102.58 7.11 23.34
C VAL A 210 103.18 7.83 24.55
N TYR A 211 102.41 8.05 25.63
CA TYR A 211 102.88 8.66 26.87
C TYR A 211 103.91 7.78 27.60
N THR A 212 103.68 6.47 27.64
CA THR A 212 104.62 5.49 28.23
C THR A 212 105.88 5.33 27.39
N PHE A 213 105.79 5.30 26.04
CA PHE A 213 106.96 5.34 25.17
C PHE A 213 107.76 6.64 25.33
N HIS A 214 107.10 7.79 25.46
CA HIS A 214 107.76 9.07 25.70
C HIS A 214 108.43 9.12 27.09
N GLN A 215 107.84 8.52 28.13
CA GLN A 215 108.48 8.35 29.45
C GLN A 215 109.69 7.40 29.41
N LEU A 216 109.64 6.32 28.62
CA LEU A 216 110.77 5.40 28.42
C LEU A 216 111.90 6.03 27.60
N LEU A 217 111.58 6.83 26.58
CA LEU A 217 112.55 7.56 25.77
C LEU A 217 113.23 8.71 26.53
N THR A 218 112.49 9.41 27.39
CA THR A 218 113.08 10.42 28.29
C THR A 218 113.94 9.78 29.39
N ARG A 219 113.55 8.63 29.94
CA ARG A 219 114.39 7.87 30.89
C ARG A 219 115.69 7.33 30.27
N THR A 220 115.65 6.86 29.02
CA THR A 220 116.85 6.36 28.31
C THR A 220 117.77 7.49 27.83
N SER A 221 117.22 8.66 27.47
CA SER A 221 118.00 9.87 27.14
C SER A 221 118.81 10.39 28.34
N VAL A 222 118.24 10.38 29.54
CA VAL A 222 118.96 10.75 30.78
C VAL A 222 120.04 9.72 31.13
N PHE A 223 119.79 8.43 30.87
CA PHE A 223 120.77 7.37 31.14
C PHE A 223 122.00 7.41 30.20
N MET A 224 121.81 7.79 28.93
CA MET A 224 122.90 7.92 27.95
C MET A 224 123.78 9.16 28.16
N ARG A 225 123.28 10.23 28.80
CA ARG A 225 124.08 11.44 29.10
C ARG A 225 125.10 11.27 30.23
N ASN A 226 124.85 10.37 31.18
CA ASN A 226 125.75 10.16 32.32
C ASN A 226 126.93 9.20 32.06
N ARG A 227 126.99 8.51 30.91
CA ARG A 227 128.01 7.48 30.63
C ARG A 227 129.23 7.97 29.84
N VAL A 228 129.23 9.21 29.32
CA VAL A 228 130.31 9.74 28.45
C VAL A 228 131.44 10.44 29.23
N ASN A 229 131.29 10.72 30.53
CA ASN A 229 132.27 11.48 31.32
C ASN A 229 133.37 10.66 32.03
N LEU A 230 133.48 9.35 31.80
CA LEU A 230 134.33 8.50 32.66
C LEU A 230 135.24 7.49 31.96
N THR A 231 135.77 7.75 30.76
CA THR A 231 136.83 6.89 30.17
C THR A 231 137.60 7.59 29.05
N ARG A 232 138.56 8.46 29.39
CA ARG A 232 139.69 8.82 28.51
C ARG A 232 140.93 9.23 29.33
N GLN A 233 141.37 8.31 30.20
CA GLN A 233 142.67 8.33 30.86
C GLN A 233 143.28 6.93 30.69
N LYS A 234 144.52 6.86 30.18
CA LYS A 234 145.40 5.68 29.97
C LYS A 234 145.03 4.78 28.76
N VAL A 235 145.76 4.72 27.64
CA VAL A 235 147.19 4.42 27.35
C VAL A 235 147.47 2.90 27.28
N THR A 236 147.63 2.45 26.03
CA THR A 236 148.53 1.41 25.47
C THR A 236 148.26 -0.09 25.61
N TYR A 237 148.63 -0.75 24.49
CA TYR A 237 149.05 -2.14 24.26
C TYR A 237 148.04 -3.15 23.67
N TYR A 238 148.24 -3.39 22.37
CA TYR A 238 148.03 -4.61 21.54
C TYR A 238 148.74 -5.86 22.15
N PRO A 239 148.61 -7.11 21.61
CA PRO A 239 147.97 -7.55 20.35
C PRO A 239 147.19 -8.91 20.43
N GLU A 240 146.69 -9.30 19.25
CA GLU A 240 146.75 -10.66 18.68
C GLU A 240 145.66 -11.73 18.94
N ASN A 241 145.18 -12.20 17.77
CA ASN A 241 144.83 -13.57 17.41
C ASN A 241 143.40 -14.10 17.62
N GLN A 242 142.82 -14.34 16.44
CA GLN A 242 142.30 -15.63 15.97
C GLN A 242 140.80 -15.96 16.14
N LYS A 243 140.27 -16.37 14.97
CA LYS A 243 139.37 -17.51 14.75
C LYS A 243 137.90 -17.27 15.11
N GLU A 244 137.04 -17.21 14.10
CA GLU A 244 136.49 -18.29 13.28
C GLU A 244 135.02 -18.49 13.70
N GLU A 245 134.16 -18.54 12.67
CA GLU A 245 133.02 -19.46 12.58
C GLU A 245 131.87 -19.29 13.60
N ILE A 246 130.60 -19.62 13.33
CA ILE A 246 129.90 -20.29 12.24
C ILE A 246 128.42 -19.89 12.49
N ILE A 247 127.72 -19.35 11.48
CA ILE A 247 126.69 -20.07 10.69
C ILE A 247 125.43 -20.43 11.49
N ASN A 248 124.36 -19.73 11.09
CA ASN A 248 123.02 -20.19 10.68
C ASN A 248 122.17 -21.13 11.56
N PHE A 249 120.88 -21.07 11.15
CA PHE A 249 119.88 -22.13 11.13
C PHE A 249 119.00 -22.22 12.39
N PHE A 250 117.72 -21.84 12.28
CA PHE A 250 116.66 -22.65 11.68
C PHE A 250 115.32 -21.87 11.66
N LEU A 251 114.64 -21.94 10.49
CA LEU A 251 113.21 -21.70 10.16
C LEU A 251 112.58 -20.32 10.41
#